data_AF-A0A4Q5NWN7-F1
#
_entry.id   AF-A0A4Q5NWN7-F1
#
_cell.length_a   1.000
_cell.length_b   1.000
_cell.length_c   1.000
_cell.angle_alpha   90.00
_cell.angle_beta   90.00
_cell.angle_gamma   90.00
#
_symmetry.space_group_name_H-M   'P 1'
#
loop_
_entity.id
_entity.type
_entity.pdbx_description
1 polymer ?
#
loop_
_entity_poly.entity_id
_entity_poly.type
_entity_poly.pdbx_seq_one_letter_code
_entity_poly.pdbx_strand_id
1 'polypeptide(L)'
;MSNQLEDVSLAASDNGVKSPARRQFFALATAVGGVALAGALYKPAQADIVASLGKIFYLDPTVLNFAFAIEELEADFFSRSFRTAGFQQLNGPERAAFSLFANQDESHRMLLESLRGPFNAKDAGTFESLNTSASRRPRLFYYPPLGSREELLKTALDIKENALFTYHGAVGLVKNKKLLGVAASIAGVEGRHVAVLRDMMGLDPVPAPFEGAITAALAGRKFAAYGLKGGAPQ
;
A
#
# COMPACT_ATOMS: atom_id res chain seq x y z
N MET A 1 -16.49 -49.57 18.47
CA MET A 1 -16.26 -48.50 17.48
C MET A 1 -17.10 -47.31 17.88
N SER A 2 -16.48 -46.32 18.53
CA SER A 2 -17.03 -44.97 18.72
C SER A 2 -15.85 -44.01 18.81
N ASN A 3 -15.69 -43.17 17.77
CA ASN A 3 -14.80 -42.03 17.79
C ASN A 3 -15.38 -40.97 18.73
N GLN A 4 -14.67 -40.62 19.80
CA GLN A 4 -14.85 -39.34 20.46
C GLN A 4 -13.77 -38.39 19.93
N LEU A 5 -14.21 -37.42 19.13
CA LEU A 5 -13.43 -36.22 18.84
C LEU A 5 -13.50 -35.36 20.09
N GLU A 6 -12.38 -35.21 20.80
CA GLU A 6 -12.26 -34.24 21.87
C GLU A 6 -12.31 -32.83 21.27
N ASP A 7 -13.24 -32.06 21.80
CA ASP A 7 -13.49 -30.66 21.50
C ASP A 7 -12.33 -29.83 22.09
N VAL A 8 -11.29 -29.58 21.29
CA VAL A 8 -10.20 -28.67 21.69
C VAL A 8 -10.73 -27.24 21.58
N SER A 9 -11.39 -26.80 22.66
CA SER A 9 -11.67 -25.40 22.93
C SER A 9 -10.35 -24.63 23.00
N LEU A 10 -10.00 -23.94 21.92
CA LEU A 10 -8.96 -22.91 21.91
C LEU A 10 -9.47 -21.69 22.69
N ALA A 11 -9.42 -21.78 24.01
CA ALA A 11 -9.54 -20.61 24.88
C ALA A 11 -8.32 -19.72 24.61
N ALA A 12 -8.52 -18.68 23.80
CA ALA A 12 -7.54 -17.61 23.63
C ALA A 12 -7.25 -16.99 25.00
N SER A 13 -5.97 -16.91 25.38
CA SER A 13 -5.55 -16.23 26.60
C SER A 13 -5.94 -14.75 26.52
N ASP A 14 -6.69 -14.27 27.52
CA ASP A 14 -6.93 -12.85 27.71
C ASP A 14 -5.61 -12.17 28.08
N ASN A 15 -4.94 -11.61 27.07
CA ASN A 15 -3.62 -10.99 27.23
C ASN A 15 -3.70 -9.57 27.82
N GLY A 16 -4.81 -9.17 28.44
CA GLY A 16 -4.88 -7.93 29.23
C GLY A 16 -4.61 -6.64 28.43
N VAL A 17 -4.60 -6.70 27.10
CA VAL A 17 -4.48 -5.53 26.23
C VAL A 17 -5.81 -4.77 26.28
N LYS A 18 -5.93 -3.83 27.22
CA LYS A 18 -6.98 -2.82 27.19
C LYS A 18 -6.90 -2.09 25.84
N SER A 19 -7.82 -2.41 24.95
CA SER A 19 -7.93 -1.87 23.58
C SER A 19 -7.50 -0.40 23.47
N PRO A 20 -6.29 -0.12 22.92
CA PRO A 20 -5.85 1.24 22.63
C PRO A 20 -6.62 1.84 21.45
N ALA A 21 -7.36 0.99 20.71
CA ALA A 21 -7.99 1.33 19.44
C ALA A 21 -8.97 2.50 19.56
N ARG A 22 -9.68 2.65 20.69
CA ARG A 22 -10.63 3.76 20.88
C ARG A 22 -9.96 5.11 21.15
N ARG A 23 -8.81 5.12 21.83
CA ARG A 23 -8.05 6.37 22.11
C ARG A 23 -7.23 6.82 20.90
N GLN A 24 -6.70 5.86 20.13
CA GLN A 24 -6.07 6.14 18.83
C GLN A 24 -7.10 6.59 17.77
N PHE A 25 -8.36 6.18 17.89
CA PHE A 25 -9.47 6.69 17.07
C PHE A 25 -9.72 8.20 17.24
N PHE A 26 -9.63 8.71 18.47
CA PHE A 26 -9.72 10.15 18.73
C PHE A 26 -8.45 10.91 18.34
N ALA A 27 -7.26 10.29 18.48
CA ALA A 27 -6.01 10.90 18.06
C ALA A 27 -5.87 11.01 16.51
N LEU A 28 -6.43 10.04 15.76
CA LEU A 28 -6.48 10.09 14.30
C LEU A 28 -7.46 11.16 13.78
N ALA A 29 -8.53 11.44 14.52
CA ALA A 29 -9.45 12.54 14.23
C ALA A 29 -8.77 13.92 14.37
N THR A 30 -7.81 14.06 15.31
CA THR A 30 -7.03 15.30 15.46
C THR A 30 -5.84 15.40 14.51
N ALA A 31 -5.21 14.29 14.12
CA ALA A 31 -3.99 14.31 13.31
C ALA A 31 -4.23 14.47 11.80
N VAL A 32 -5.42 14.10 11.30
CA VAL A 32 -5.80 14.31 9.89
C VAL A 32 -6.71 15.55 9.72
N GLY A 33 -7.25 16.08 10.82
CA GLY A 33 -8.27 17.14 10.84
C GLY A 33 -7.92 18.42 11.61
N GLY A 34 -6.66 18.63 11.99
CA GLY A 34 -6.24 19.77 12.85
C GLY A 34 -6.48 21.16 12.27
N VAL A 35 -6.66 21.31 10.96
CA VAL A 35 -7.01 22.61 10.32
C VAL A 35 -8.49 22.67 9.90
N ALA A 36 -9.15 21.53 9.68
CA ALA A 36 -10.54 21.52 9.21
C ALA A 36 -11.58 21.59 10.35
N LEU A 37 -11.25 21.11 11.55
CA LEU A 37 -12.22 21.08 12.65
C LEU A 37 -12.43 22.44 13.33
N ALA A 38 -11.45 23.36 13.26
CA ALA A 38 -11.58 24.69 13.85
C ALA A 38 -12.50 25.62 13.02
N GLY A 39 -12.58 25.44 11.70
CA GLY A 39 -13.42 26.25 10.82
C GLY A 39 -14.90 25.85 10.81
N ALA A 40 -15.23 24.61 11.21
CA ALA A 40 -16.59 24.08 11.16
C ALA A 40 -17.47 24.46 12.37
N LEU A 41 -16.91 25.14 13.39
CA LEU A 41 -17.67 25.57 14.56
C LEU A 41 -18.44 26.90 14.36
N TYR A 42 -18.30 27.54 13.19
CA TYR A 42 -19.03 28.76 12.83
C TYR A 42 -19.86 28.56 11.54
N LYS A 43 -20.85 27.66 11.59
CA LYS A 43 -22.18 27.75 10.91
C LYS A 43 -22.88 26.39 10.94
N PRO A 44 -24.18 26.30 11.30
CA PRO A 44 -24.88 25.03 11.39
C PRO A 44 -25.50 24.67 10.03
N ALA A 45 -24.80 23.90 9.23
CA ALA A 45 -25.44 23.06 8.22
C ALA A 45 -25.26 21.61 8.67
N GLN A 46 -26.28 21.03 9.30
CA GLN A 46 -26.27 19.63 9.73
C GLN A 46 -25.95 18.67 8.57
N ALA A 47 -26.27 19.06 7.33
CA ALA A 47 -25.88 18.35 6.11
C ALA A 47 -24.36 18.27 5.91
N ASP A 48 -23.60 19.33 6.21
CA ASP A 48 -22.14 19.35 6.06
C ASP A 48 -21.44 18.51 7.12
N ILE A 49 -22.01 18.44 8.33
CA ILE A 49 -21.52 17.56 9.40
C ILE A 49 -21.81 16.10 9.07
N VAL A 50 -23.02 15.76 8.61
CA VAL A 50 -23.37 14.39 8.20
C VAL A 50 -22.59 13.94 6.97
N ALA A 51 -22.34 14.82 6.00
CA ALA A 51 -21.49 14.52 4.85
C ALA A 51 -20.01 14.38 5.24
N SER A 52 -19.52 15.20 6.16
CA SER A 52 -18.14 15.12 6.67
C SER A 52 -17.93 13.89 7.54
N LEU A 53 -18.88 13.55 8.41
CA LEU A 53 -18.91 12.30 9.15
C LEU A 53 -19.03 11.11 8.21
N GLY A 54 -19.90 11.18 7.19
CA GLY A 54 -20.03 10.18 6.13
C GLY A 54 -18.72 9.94 5.38
N LYS A 55 -17.94 10.99 5.09
CA LYS A 55 -16.58 10.89 4.52
C LYS A 55 -15.55 10.31 5.50
N ILE A 56 -15.68 10.59 6.81
CA ILE A 56 -14.87 9.96 7.86
C ILE A 56 -15.19 8.46 7.98
N PHE A 57 -16.44 8.06 7.72
CA PHE A 57 -16.89 6.67 7.78
C PHE A 57 -16.78 5.91 6.44
N TYR A 58 -16.67 6.61 5.30
CA TYR A 58 -16.54 6.06 3.95
C TYR A 58 -15.17 6.42 3.37
N LEU A 59 -14.16 5.66 3.78
CA LEU A 59 -12.76 5.87 3.39
C LEU A 59 -12.37 5.17 2.08
N ASP A 60 -13.26 4.36 1.49
CA ASP A 60 -12.96 3.53 0.31
C ASP A 60 -12.36 4.32 -0.87
N PRO A 61 -12.86 5.51 -1.26
CA PRO A 61 -12.26 6.28 -2.35
C PRO A 61 -10.86 6.81 -2.00
N THR A 62 -10.63 7.16 -0.74
CA THR A 62 -9.32 7.62 -0.24
C THR A 62 -8.33 6.46 -0.22
N VAL A 63 -8.74 5.29 0.29
CA VAL A 63 -7.90 4.08 0.31
C VAL A 63 -7.57 3.63 -1.11
N LEU A 64 -8.54 3.64 -2.03
CA LEU A 64 -8.33 3.31 -3.44
C LEU A 64 -7.32 4.26 -4.10
N ASN A 65 -7.46 5.57 -3.88
CA ASN A 65 -6.52 6.55 -4.43
C ASN A 65 -5.12 6.40 -3.86
N PHE A 66 -4.99 6.05 -2.58
CA PHE A 66 -3.70 5.80 -1.98
C PHE A 66 -3.05 4.52 -2.52
N ALA A 67 -3.82 3.43 -2.65
CA ALA A 67 -3.35 2.20 -3.28
C ALA A 67 -2.91 2.44 -4.74
N PHE A 68 -3.70 3.18 -5.52
CA PHE A 68 -3.34 3.55 -6.89
C PHE A 68 -2.03 4.35 -6.95
N ALA A 69 -1.81 5.29 -6.02
CA ALA A 69 -0.55 6.05 -5.98
C ALA A 69 0.68 5.18 -5.64
N ILE A 70 0.50 4.11 -4.85
CA ILE A 70 1.56 3.14 -4.58
C ILE A 70 1.89 2.36 -5.86
N GLU A 71 0.89 1.84 -6.57
CA GLU A 71 1.13 1.10 -7.82
C GLU A 71 1.76 1.98 -8.91
N GLU A 72 1.46 3.28 -8.96
CA GLU A 72 2.14 4.23 -9.85
C GLU A 72 3.64 4.36 -9.52
N LEU A 73 3.98 4.39 -8.23
CA LEU A 73 5.36 4.42 -7.74
C LEU A 73 6.07 3.12 -8.10
N GLU A 74 5.47 1.96 -7.87
CA GLU A 74 6.08 0.66 -8.17
C GLU A 74 6.32 0.48 -9.67
N ALA A 75 5.33 0.78 -10.50
CA ALA A 75 5.46 0.72 -11.95
C ALA A 75 6.53 1.69 -12.47
N ASP A 76 6.70 2.87 -11.85
CA ASP A 76 7.77 3.81 -12.20
C ASP A 76 9.15 3.32 -11.74
N PHE A 77 9.24 2.76 -10.54
CA PHE A 77 10.47 2.16 -10.02
C PHE A 77 10.98 1.07 -10.97
N PHE A 78 10.15 0.08 -11.31
CA PHE A 78 10.57 -1.01 -12.18
C PHE A 78 10.92 -0.51 -13.58
N SER A 79 10.13 0.40 -14.17
CA SER A 79 10.42 1.02 -15.46
C SER A 79 11.81 1.67 -15.52
N ARG A 80 12.23 2.34 -14.44
CA ARG A 80 13.54 2.97 -14.33
C ARG A 80 14.63 1.95 -14.00
N SER A 81 14.33 0.96 -13.17
CA SER A 81 15.29 -0.05 -12.70
C SER A 81 15.98 -0.78 -13.85
N PHE A 82 15.25 -1.10 -14.93
CA PHE A 82 15.76 -1.83 -16.10
C PHE A 82 16.94 -1.14 -16.80
N ARG A 83 17.09 0.18 -16.59
CA ARG A 83 18.15 1.00 -17.23
C ARG A 83 19.34 1.26 -16.31
N THR A 84 19.37 0.66 -15.12
CA THR A 84 20.40 0.90 -14.10
C THR A 84 21.55 -0.09 -14.22
N ALA A 85 22.73 0.30 -13.74
CA ALA A 85 23.88 -0.60 -13.66
C ALA A 85 23.61 -1.80 -12.72
N GLY A 86 22.84 -1.58 -11.64
CA GLY A 86 22.43 -2.66 -10.75
C GLY A 86 21.59 -3.73 -11.45
N PHE A 87 20.71 -3.34 -12.37
CA PHE A 87 19.92 -4.30 -13.15
C PHE A 87 20.80 -5.11 -14.11
N GLN A 88 21.82 -4.50 -14.71
CA GLN A 88 22.75 -5.21 -15.60
C GLN A 88 23.59 -6.27 -14.86
N GLN A 89 23.73 -6.15 -13.54
CA GLN A 89 24.42 -7.12 -12.69
C GLN A 89 23.52 -8.29 -12.26
N LEU A 90 22.21 -8.22 -12.46
CA LEU A 90 21.29 -9.33 -12.15
C LEU A 90 21.55 -10.52 -13.06
N ASN A 91 21.40 -11.74 -12.53
CA ASN A 91 21.46 -12.96 -13.34
C ASN A 91 20.17 -13.19 -14.16
N GLY A 92 20.13 -14.26 -14.97
CA GLY A 92 18.97 -14.58 -15.83
C GLY A 92 17.65 -14.69 -15.06
N PRO A 93 17.55 -15.57 -14.04
CA PRO A 93 16.36 -15.69 -13.19
C PRO A 93 15.95 -14.36 -12.50
N GLU A 94 16.91 -13.59 -12.01
CA GLU A 94 16.64 -12.29 -11.36
C GLU A 94 16.01 -11.29 -12.31
N ARG A 95 16.56 -11.16 -13.53
CA ARG A 95 15.97 -10.30 -14.56
C ARG A 95 14.56 -10.76 -14.94
N ALA A 96 14.33 -12.06 -15.03
CA ALA A 96 13.01 -12.62 -15.33
C ALA A 96 11.99 -12.28 -14.25
N ALA A 97 12.36 -12.36 -12.96
CA ALA A 97 11.45 -11.96 -11.88
C ALA A 97 11.18 -10.45 -11.90
N PHE A 98 12.19 -9.61 -12.12
CA PHE A 98 11.97 -8.15 -12.26
C PHE A 98 11.00 -7.82 -13.40
N SER A 99 11.12 -8.50 -14.55
CA SER A 99 10.15 -8.36 -15.63
C SER A 99 8.74 -8.85 -15.25
N LEU A 100 8.65 -9.95 -14.49
CA LEU A 100 7.38 -10.45 -13.98
C LEU A 100 6.72 -9.45 -13.03
N PHE A 101 7.45 -8.94 -12.04
CA PHE A 101 6.96 -7.94 -11.07
C PHE A 101 6.47 -6.70 -11.79
N ALA A 102 7.26 -6.15 -12.70
CA ALA A 102 6.87 -4.98 -13.48
C ALA A 102 5.55 -5.16 -14.24
N ASN A 103 5.32 -6.35 -14.82
CA ASN A 103 4.07 -6.65 -15.53
C ASN A 103 2.88 -6.82 -14.57
N GLN A 104 3.10 -7.43 -13.40
CA GLN A 104 2.07 -7.65 -12.40
C GLN A 104 1.65 -6.33 -11.73
N ASP A 105 2.61 -5.48 -11.36
CA ASP A 105 2.38 -4.15 -10.79
C ASP A 105 1.65 -3.24 -11.79
N GLU A 106 2.02 -3.27 -13.07
CA GLU A 106 1.29 -2.52 -14.10
C GLU A 106 -0.17 -3.03 -14.24
N SER A 107 -0.40 -4.34 -14.09
CA SER A 107 -1.75 -4.91 -14.08
C SER A 107 -2.56 -4.48 -12.85
N HIS A 108 -1.93 -4.40 -11.67
CA HIS A 108 -2.56 -3.87 -10.45
C HIS A 108 -2.91 -2.39 -10.62
N ARG A 109 -1.97 -1.58 -11.11
CA ARG A 109 -2.14 -0.16 -11.42
C ARG A 109 -3.34 0.08 -12.32
N MET A 110 -3.42 -0.63 -13.46
CA MET A 110 -4.53 -0.53 -14.41
C MET A 110 -5.88 -0.95 -13.79
N LEU A 111 -5.88 -2.02 -12.98
CA LEU A 111 -7.08 -2.46 -12.28
C LEU A 111 -7.56 -1.37 -11.31
N LEU A 112 -6.68 -0.84 -10.46
CA LEU A 112 -7.03 0.21 -9.52
C LEU A 112 -7.49 1.48 -10.24
N GLU A 113 -6.82 1.89 -11.32
CA GLU A 113 -7.22 3.00 -12.19
C GLU A 113 -8.67 2.84 -12.67
N SER A 114 -9.01 1.66 -13.18
CA SER A 114 -10.37 1.36 -13.67
C SER A 114 -11.43 1.45 -12.58
N LEU A 115 -11.07 1.20 -11.32
CA LEU A 115 -11.98 1.26 -10.17
C LEU A 115 -12.18 2.69 -9.66
N ARG A 116 -11.31 3.66 -10.02
CA ARG A 116 -11.42 5.04 -9.51
C ARG A 116 -12.72 5.73 -9.94
N GLY A 117 -13.18 5.48 -11.17
CA GLY A 117 -14.46 6.01 -11.66
C GLY A 117 -15.67 5.50 -10.87
N PRO A 118 -15.90 4.17 -10.83
CA PRO A 118 -17.01 3.54 -10.10
C PRO A 118 -17.06 3.87 -8.59
N PHE A 119 -15.92 4.19 -7.97
CA PHE A 119 -15.82 4.53 -6.55
C PHE A 119 -15.80 6.04 -6.27
N ASN A 120 -16.06 6.90 -7.26
CA ASN A 120 -15.98 8.37 -7.13
C ASN A 120 -14.63 8.86 -6.59
N ALA A 121 -13.54 8.16 -6.92
CA ALA A 121 -12.18 8.45 -6.49
C ALA A 121 -11.41 9.31 -7.52
N LYS A 122 -12.11 10.16 -8.28
CA LYS A 122 -11.53 10.89 -9.43
C LYS A 122 -10.57 12.02 -9.02
N ASP A 123 -10.61 12.47 -7.77
CA ASP A 123 -9.96 13.72 -7.33
C ASP A 123 -8.50 13.58 -6.88
N ALA A 124 -7.93 12.37 -6.81
CA ALA A 124 -6.47 12.26 -6.69
C ALA A 124 -5.85 12.62 -8.04
N GLY A 125 -4.94 13.61 -8.04
CA GLY A 125 -4.31 14.13 -9.25
C GLY A 125 -3.99 13.01 -10.25
N THR A 126 -4.38 13.22 -11.50
CA THR A 126 -4.08 12.30 -12.60
C THR A 126 -2.57 12.10 -12.67
N PHE A 127 -2.09 10.92 -12.30
CA PHE A 127 -0.83 10.42 -12.84
C PHE A 127 -1.14 10.02 -14.27
N GLU A 128 -0.44 10.62 -15.24
CA GLU A 128 -0.62 10.27 -16.64
C GLU A 128 -0.27 8.79 -16.84
N SER A 129 -1.26 7.98 -17.15
CA SER A 129 -1.06 6.61 -17.63
C SER A 129 -0.21 6.67 -18.90
N LEU A 130 0.88 5.91 -18.96
CA LEU A 130 1.67 5.76 -20.18
C LEU A 130 1.42 4.40 -20.82
N ASN A 131 0.33 4.30 -21.58
CA ASN A 131 0.32 3.41 -22.74
C ASN A 131 0.92 4.18 -23.92
N THR A 132 2.24 4.14 -24.07
CA THR A 132 2.98 4.19 -25.35
C THR A 132 4.48 4.22 -25.05
N SER A 133 5.23 3.38 -25.76
CA SER A 133 6.66 3.10 -25.57
C SER A 133 7.62 4.27 -25.87
N ALA A 134 7.16 5.52 -25.80
CA ALA A 134 7.93 6.72 -26.18
C ALA A 134 7.81 7.93 -25.23
N SER A 135 6.89 7.94 -24.26
CA SER A 135 6.79 9.02 -23.29
C SER A 135 7.59 8.69 -22.03
N ARG A 136 8.44 9.62 -21.62
CA ARG A 136 9.21 9.52 -20.37
C ARG A 136 8.23 9.89 -19.25
N ARG A 137 7.95 8.98 -18.29
CA ARG A 137 7.13 9.32 -17.10
C ARG A 137 7.68 10.62 -16.49
N PRO A 138 6.84 11.63 -16.16
CA PRO A 138 7.27 12.78 -15.40
C PRO A 138 8.06 12.30 -14.17
N ARG A 139 9.22 12.90 -13.89
CA ARG A 139 10.05 12.50 -12.74
C ARG A 139 9.41 12.96 -11.43
N LEU A 140 8.31 12.32 -11.06
CA LEU A 140 7.55 12.63 -9.85
C LEU A 140 8.13 11.90 -8.64
N PHE A 141 8.68 10.70 -8.87
CA PHE A 141 9.36 9.90 -7.86
C PHE A 141 10.88 10.02 -7.92
N TYR A 142 11.50 9.82 -6.76
CA TYR A 142 12.94 9.77 -6.53
C TYR A 142 13.32 8.40 -5.95
N TYR A 143 14.48 7.88 -6.33
CA TYR A 143 15.04 6.65 -5.77
C TYR A 143 16.51 6.89 -5.43
N PRO A 144 17.05 6.20 -4.40
CA PRO A 144 18.48 6.20 -4.13
C PRO A 144 19.28 5.66 -5.33
N PRO A 145 20.62 5.78 -5.34
CA PRO A 145 21.45 5.13 -6.35
C PRO A 145 21.13 3.63 -6.46
N LEU A 146 20.98 3.15 -7.69
CA LEU A 146 20.69 1.74 -8.04
C LEU A 146 21.86 1.15 -8.85
N GLY A 147 23.10 1.49 -8.45
CA GLY A 147 24.31 1.25 -9.23
C GLY A 147 24.82 -0.19 -9.12
N SER A 148 24.51 -0.85 -8.02
CA SER A 148 24.86 -2.26 -7.77
C SER A 148 23.62 -3.16 -7.67
N ARG A 149 23.82 -4.47 -7.87
CA ARG A 149 22.79 -5.49 -7.64
C ARG A 149 22.19 -5.36 -6.23
N GLU A 150 23.04 -5.15 -5.21
CA GLU A 150 22.59 -5.02 -3.82
C GLU A 150 21.73 -3.79 -3.59
N GLU A 151 22.16 -2.62 -4.06
CA GLU A 151 21.38 -1.37 -3.95
C GLU A 151 20.01 -1.49 -4.64
N LEU A 152 19.99 -2.13 -5.81
CA LEU A 152 18.76 -2.37 -6.56
C LEU A 152 17.80 -3.29 -5.79
N LEU A 153 18.27 -4.47 -5.36
CA LEU A 153 17.44 -5.45 -4.65
C LEU A 153 16.95 -4.91 -3.32
N LYS A 154 17.80 -4.19 -2.57
CA LYS A 154 17.43 -3.57 -1.30
C LYS A 154 16.33 -2.51 -1.48
N THR A 155 16.42 -1.69 -2.53
CA THR A 155 15.39 -0.69 -2.81
C THR A 155 14.08 -1.33 -3.27
N ALA A 156 14.17 -2.35 -4.13
CA ALA A 156 13.00 -3.10 -4.57
C ALA A 156 12.28 -3.77 -3.38
N LEU A 157 13.04 -4.40 -2.48
CA LEU A 157 12.51 -5.05 -1.29
C LEU A 157 11.84 -4.05 -0.35
N ASP A 158 12.46 -2.89 -0.06
CA ASP A 158 11.84 -1.89 0.83
C ASP A 158 10.52 -1.37 0.26
N ILE A 159 10.46 -1.06 -1.04
CA ILE A 159 9.23 -0.61 -1.70
C ILE A 159 8.15 -1.69 -1.57
N LYS A 160 8.47 -2.95 -1.90
CA LYS A 160 7.53 -4.07 -1.90
C LYS A 160 7.03 -4.44 -0.50
N GLU A 161 7.91 -4.49 0.49
CA GLU A 161 7.52 -4.73 1.90
C GLU A 161 6.61 -3.59 2.40
N ASN A 162 6.94 -2.33 2.07
CA ASN A 162 6.10 -1.21 2.45
C ASN A 162 4.73 -1.24 1.75
N ALA A 163 4.65 -1.67 0.50
CA ALA A 163 3.38 -1.85 -0.23
C ALA A 163 2.53 -2.95 0.42
N LEU A 164 3.11 -4.13 0.65
CA LEU A 164 2.49 -5.27 1.33
C LEU A 164 1.92 -4.87 2.69
N PHE A 165 2.74 -4.27 3.56
CA PHE A 165 2.29 -3.88 4.90
C PHE A 165 1.25 -2.76 4.88
N THR A 166 1.23 -1.94 3.84
CA THR A 166 0.20 -0.92 3.66
C THR A 166 -1.14 -1.55 3.32
N TYR A 167 -1.18 -2.54 2.40
CA TYR A 167 -2.40 -3.28 2.09
C TYR A 167 -2.96 -3.99 3.33
N HIS A 168 -2.11 -4.69 4.09
CA HIS A 168 -2.52 -5.34 5.33
C HIS A 168 -3.00 -4.34 6.39
N GLY A 169 -2.34 -3.19 6.53
CA GLY A 169 -2.76 -2.12 7.44
C GLY A 169 -4.09 -1.45 7.06
N ALA A 170 -4.47 -1.51 5.78
CA ALA A 170 -5.70 -0.90 5.27
C ALA A 170 -6.95 -1.80 5.41
N VAL A 171 -6.81 -3.10 5.75
CA VAL A 171 -7.92 -4.07 5.79
C VAL A 171 -9.12 -3.57 6.61
N GLY A 172 -8.89 -2.96 7.78
CA GLY A 172 -9.96 -2.45 8.65
C GLY A 172 -10.63 -1.16 8.14
N LEU A 173 -9.98 -0.46 7.21
CA LEU A 173 -10.44 0.81 6.64
C LEU A 173 -11.39 0.60 5.46
N VAL A 174 -11.22 -0.48 4.70
CA VAL A 174 -12.03 -0.80 3.51
C VAL A 174 -13.38 -1.38 3.92
N LYS A 175 -14.48 -0.77 3.46
CA LYS A 175 -15.86 -1.21 3.76
C LYS A 175 -16.49 -1.94 2.59
N ASN A 176 -16.20 -1.53 1.37
CA ASN A 176 -16.70 -2.19 0.18
C ASN A 176 -16.04 -3.56 0.00
N LYS A 177 -16.84 -4.63 0.06
CA LYS A 177 -16.36 -6.02 -0.06
C LYS A 177 -15.64 -6.31 -1.39
N LYS A 178 -16.06 -5.69 -2.49
CA LYS A 178 -15.38 -5.85 -3.79
C LYS A 178 -14.00 -5.22 -3.75
N LEU A 179 -13.88 -4.00 -3.21
CA LEU A 179 -12.58 -3.33 -3.06
C LEU A 179 -11.68 -4.10 -2.08
N LEU A 180 -12.23 -4.62 -0.99
CA LEU A 180 -11.48 -5.45 -0.03
C LEU A 180 -10.96 -6.74 -0.70
N GLY A 181 -11.77 -7.40 -1.54
CA GLY A 181 -11.34 -8.57 -2.30
C GLY A 181 -10.22 -8.25 -3.29
N VAL A 182 -10.29 -7.10 -3.97
CA VAL A 182 -9.19 -6.62 -4.85
C VAL A 182 -7.92 -6.36 -4.04
N ALA A 183 -8.02 -5.61 -2.93
CA ALA A 183 -6.88 -5.31 -2.08
C ALA A 183 -6.23 -6.57 -1.50
N ALA A 184 -7.03 -7.55 -1.05
CA ALA A 184 -6.53 -8.83 -0.57
C ALA A 184 -5.82 -9.63 -1.67
N SER A 185 -6.34 -9.60 -2.90
CA SER A 185 -5.71 -10.26 -4.04
C SER A 185 -4.36 -9.64 -4.38
N ILE A 186 -4.25 -8.31 -4.36
CA ILE A 186 -2.99 -7.60 -4.62
C ILE A 186 -1.98 -7.89 -3.50
N ALA A 187 -2.39 -7.79 -2.23
CA ALA A 187 -1.53 -8.11 -1.08
C ALA A 187 -0.92 -9.53 -1.19
N GLY A 188 -1.70 -10.51 -1.62
CA GLY A 188 -1.19 -11.88 -1.84
C GLY A 188 -0.20 -12.02 -3.01
N VAL A 189 -0.23 -11.12 -3.99
CA VAL A 189 0.83 -11.03 -5.03
C VAL A 189 2.06 -10.32 -4.46
N GLU A 190 1.89 -9.21 -3.75
CA GLU A 190 3.01 -8.49 -3.13
C GLU A 190 3.80 -9.34 -2.13
N GLY A 191 3.11 -10.16 -1.33
CA GLY A 191 3.78 -11.12 -0.45
C GLY A 191 4.69 -12.10 -1.21
N ARG A 192 4.28 -12.55 -2.40
CA ARG A 192 5.10 -13.41 -3.25
C ARG A 192 6.27 -12.65 -3.88
N HIS A 193 6.09 -11.40 -4.26
CA HIS A 193 7.20 -10.55 -4.72
C HIS A 193 8.24 -10.38 -3.63
N VAL A 194 7.80 -10.05 -2.40
CA VAL A 194 8.67 -9.93 -1.22
C VAL A 194 9.43 -11.22 -0.97
N ALA A 195 8.76 -12.37 -0.93
CA ALA A 195 9.41 -13.66 -0.71
C ALA A 195 10.51 -13.94 -1.75
N VAL A 196 10.23 -13.69 -3.03
CA VAL A 196 11.22 -13.88 -4.11
C VAL A 196 12.39 -12.89 -4.01
N LEU A 197 12.15 -11.61 -3.70
CA LEU A 197 13.22 -10.63 -3.51
C LEU A 197 14.11 -10.98 -2.33
N ARG A 198 13.52 -11.48 -1.23
CA ARG A 198 14.27 -11.95 -0.06
C ARG A 198 15.16 -13.14 -0.41
N ASP A 199 14.62 -14.12 -1.14
CA ASP A 199 15.39 -15.27 -1.64
C ASP A 199 16.58 -14.83 -2.52
N MET A 200 16.35 -13.90 -3.45
CA MET A 200 17.42 -13.32 -4.29
C MET A 200 18.51 -12.65 -3.45
N MET A 201 18.17 -12.10 -2.30
CA MET A 201 19.12 -11.47 -1.38
C MET A 201 19.76 -12.47 -0.41
N GLY A 202 19.44 -13.76 -0.49
CA GLY A 202 19.91 -14.79 0.46
C GLY A 202 19.33 -14.63 1.86
N LEU A 203 18.20 -13.96 1.99
CA LEU A 203 17.45 -13.80 3.23
C LEU A 203 16.40 -14.91 3.36
N ASP A 204 15.91 -15.15 4.58
CA ASP A 204 14.74 -16.02 4.79
C ASP A 204 13.53 -15.47 4.00
N PRO A 205 13.00 -16.22 3.01
CA PRO A 205 11.87 -15.77 2.17
C PRO A 205 10.57 -15.56 2.95
N VAL A 206 10.38 -16.27 4.07
CA VAL A 206 9.17 -16.20 4.90
C VAL A 206 9.57 -16.04 6.38
N PRO A 207 10.07 -14.86 6.76
CA PRO A 207 10.76 -14.66 8.05
C PRO A 207 9.83 -14.68 9.27
N ALA A 208 8.52 -14.63 9.07
CA ALA A 208 7.52 -14.56 10.13
C ALA A 208 6.26 -15.37 9.77
N PRO A 209 5.55 -15.93 10.77
CA PRO A 209 4.32 -16.67 10.55
C PRO A 209 3.11 -15.77 10.24
N PHE A 210 3.24 -14.45 10.45
CA PHE A 210 2.19 -13.46 10.18
C PHE A 210 2.77 -12.26 9.45
N GLU A 211 2.01 -11.73 8.51
CA GLU A 211 2.38 -10.53 7.77
C GLU A 211 2.38 -9.28 8.65
N GLY A 212 3.32 -8.38 8.35
CA GLY A 212 3.36 -7.05 8.96
C GLY A 212 2.20 -6.17 8.49
N ALA A 213 1.91 -5.13 9.28
CA ALA A 213 0.94 -4.10 8.91
C ALA A 213 1.43 -2.73 9.40
N ILE A 214 1.28 -1.70 8.56
CA ILE A 214 1.62 -0.32 8.93
C ILE A 214 0.42 0.60 8.82
N THR A 215 0.38 1.64 9.64
CA THR A 215 -0.69 2.66 9.57
C THR A 215 -0.57 3.48 8.29
N ALA A 216 -1.69 4.02 7.80
CA ALA A 216 -1.69 4.92 6.64
C ALA A 216 -0.72 6.11 6.80
N ALA A 217 -0.58 6.64 8.01
CA ALA A 217 0.38 7.71 8.31
C ALA A 217 1.84 7.25 8.18
N LEU A 218 2.17 6.04 8.62
CA LEU A 218 3.53 5.49 8.48
C LEU A 218 3.82 5.11 7.02
N ALA A 219 2.86 4.52 6.32
CA ALA A 219 2.94 4.26 4.89
C ALA A 219 3.22 5.54 4.11
N GLY A 220 2.45 6.60 4.40
CA GLY A 220 2.65 7.92 3.81
C GLY A 220 4.08 8.45 3.99
N ARG A 221 4.63 8.38 5.20
CA ARG A 221 6.03 8.82 5.45
C ARG A 221 7.06 7.97 4.71
N LYS A 222 6.86 6.64 4.66
CA LYS A 222 7.77 5.73 3.95
C LYS A 222 7.76 5.98 2.44
N PHE A 223 6.59 6.13 1.82
CA PHE A 223 6.51 6.44 0.39
C PHE A 223 6.85 7.90 0.05
N ALA A 224 6.73 8.83 0.99
CA ALA A 224 7.21 10.20 0.82
C ALA A 224 8.74 10.25 0.61
N ALA A 225 9.49 9.30 1.17
CA ALA A 225 10.94 9.15 0.90
C ALA A 225 11.24 8.91 -0.59
N TYR A 226 10.27 8.39 -1.34
CA TYR A 226 10.32 8.14 -2.77
C TYR A 226 9.58 9.19 -3.61
N GLY A 227 9.10 10.26 -2.99
CA GLY A 227 8.41 11.37 -3.68
C GLY A 227 6.89 11.20 -3.86
N LEU A 228 6.27 10.21 -3.22
CA LEU A 228 4.81 10.09 -3.22
C LEU A 228 4.18 11.26 -2.45
N LYS A 229 3.51 12.16 -3.18
CA LYS A 229 2.80 13.32 -2.61
C LYS A 229 1.47 12.86 -2.02
N GLY A 230 1.21 13.21 -0.76
CA GLY A 230 -0.02 12.85 -0.04
C GLY A 230 0.20 11.96 1.18
N GLY A 231 1.42 11.48 1.40
CA GLY A 231 1.86 10.90 2.66
C GLY A 231 2.43 11.97 3.58
N ALA A 232 1.59 12.69 4.31
CA ALA A 232 1.91 13.84 5.18
C ALA A 232 3.40 14.04 5.53
N PRO A 233 4.07 15.09 5.00
CA PRO A 233 5.24 15.69 5.59
C PRO A 233 4.84 16.85 6.53
N GLN A 234 5.21 16.67 7.81
CA GLN A 234 5.30 17.61 8.94
C GLN A 234 4.16 18.63 9.16
#